data_AF-A0A7C1UAQ9-F1
#
_entry.id   AF-A0A7C1UAQ9-F1
#
_cell.length_a   1.000
_cell.length_b   1.000
_cell.length_c   1.000
_cell.angle_alpha   90.00
_cell.angle_beta   90.00
_cell.angle_gamma   90.00
#
_symmetry.space_group_name_H-M   'P 1'
#
loop_
_entity.id
_entity.type
_entity.pdbx_description
1 polymer ?
#
loop_
_entity_poly.entity_id
_entity_poly.type
_entity_poly.pdbx_seq_one_letter_code
_entity_poly.pdbx_strand_id
1 'polypeptide(L)'
;MHRTYWMYGVTVTYGWRMWFEGGRFAPAGRILAFDDETVYGFGRKPEHYAQSPIMEYQLYAANRRPDADGPDRVLQTEKIIASKARDKREEREGDKANWKLRKQHSAKELTAVGYQWRKEDPSLLAKSMVLTNNVLFVAGPPNLVNEEKVWDNPDDVALKRKLAAQSRAWQGQRGAVLRAVSTSDGKPLAEYDLGALPVFDGTICAGGRLYTALTDGRVICFEQK
;
A
#
# COMPACT_ATOMS: atom_id res chain seq x y z
N MET A 1 -13.10 -5.18 6.75
CA MET A 1 -12.18 -6.26 7.15
C MET A 1 -10.96 -6.16 6.22
N HIS A 2 -9.82 -5.68 6.71
CA HIS A 2 -8.67 -5.28 5.87
C HIS A 2 -7.42 -6.10 6.25
N ARG A 3 -7.62 -7.41 6.41
CA ARG A 3 -6.60 -8.36 6.89
C ARG A 3 -6.02 -9.22 5.77
N THR A 4 -6.43 -8.97 4.53
CA THR A 4 -5.98 -9.70 3.35
C THR A 4 -5.03 -8.82 2.57
N TYR A 5 -3.80 -9.27 2.46
CA TYR A 5 -2.75 -8.67 1.65
C TYR A 5 -1.89 -9.80 1.08
N TRP A 6 -1.20 -9.51 -0.02
CA TRP A 6 -0.18 -10.37 -0.58
C TRP A 6 1.13 -10.14 0.15
N MET A 7 1.92 -11.19 0.30
CA MET A 7 3.23 -11.15 0.93
C MET A 7 4.23 -11.90 0.05
N TYR A 8 5.42 -11.32 -0.13
CA TYR A 8 6.54 -11.98 -0.76
C TYR A 8 7.50 -12.48 0.34
N GLY A 9 7.47 -13.78 0.66
CA GLY A 9 8.27 -14.35 1.72
C GLY A 9 8.10 -15.87 1.87
N VAL A 10 8.89 -16.47 2.76
CA VAL A 10 8.90 -17.93 3.01
C VAL A 10 8.13 -18.35 4.26
N THR A 11 7.79 -17.39 5.12
CA THR A 11 7.06 -17.62 6.38
C THR A 11 5.95 -16.60 6.52
N VAL A 12 4.78 -17.04 6.96
CA VAL A 12 3.65 -16.16 7.26
C VAL A 12 3.28 -16.27 8.73
N THR A 13 3.14 -15.12 9.39
CA THR A 13 2.60 -15.03 10.75
C THR A 13 1.08 -14.86 10.67
N TYR A 14 0.33 -15.69 11.40
CA TYR A 14 -1.13 -15.62 11.46
C TYR A 14 -1.61 -15.54 12.92
N GLY A 15 -2.69 -14.78 13.16
CA GLY A 15 -3.33 -14.70 14.47
C GLY A 15 -4.17 -13.44 14.66
N TRP A 16 -5.16 -13.52 15.56
CA TRP A 16 -6.12 -12.45 15.89
C TRP A 16 -5.45 -11.09 16.21
N ARG A 17 -4.22 -11.10 16.74
CA ARG A 17 -3.46 -9.89 17.12
C ARG A 17 -2.13 -9.73 16.37
N MET A 18 -1.89 -10.53 15.33
CA MET A 18 -0.59 -10.63 14.63
C MET A 18 -0.71 -10.47 13.11
N TRP A 19 -1.91 -10.20 12.59
CA TRP A 19 -2.14 -10.14 11.15
C TRP A 19 -1.25 -9.10 10.43
N PHE A 20 -0.81 -8.03 11.10
CA PHE A 20 0.04 -7.00 10.51
C PHE A 20 1.54 -7.30 10.59
N GLU A 21 1.95 -8.29 11.40
CA GLU A 21 3.37 -8.57 11.68
C GLU A 21 4.11 -8.94 10.39
N GLY A 22 3.47 -9.74 9.53
CA GLY A 22 4.04 -10.14 8.26
C GLY A 22 4.50 -8.97 7.37
N GLY A 23 3.73 -7.88 7.33
CA GLY A 23 4.09 -6.67 6.58
C GLY A 23 5.19 -5.82 7.23
N ARG A 24 5.56 -6.10 8.48
CA ARG A 24 6.74 -5.51 9.13
C ARG A 24 8.02 -6.25 8.77
N PHE A 25 7.95 -7.53 8.43
CA PHE A 25 9.14 -8.35 8.20
C PHE A 25 9.37 -8.73 6.74
N ALA A 26 8.37 -8.63 5.87
CA ALA A 26 8.49 -8.99 4.46
C ALA A 26 7.72 -8.02 3.56
N PRO A 27 8.14 -7.83 2.28
CA PRO A 27 7.37 -7.04 1.32
C PRO A 27 5.92 -7.53 1.27
N ALA A 28 5.00 -6.60 1.54
CA ALA A 28 3.57 -6.88 1.62
C ALA A 28 2.73 -5.72 1.05
N GLY A 29 1.56 -6.05 0.53
CA GLY A 29 0.66 -5.05 -0.05
C GLY A 29 -0.66 -5.62 -0.52
N ARG A 30 -1.57 -4.76 -0.96
CA ARG A 30 -2.84 -5.19 -1.57
C ARG A 30 -2.64 -5.84 -2.93
N ILE A 31 -1.59 -5.42 -3.63
CA ILE A 31 -1.14 -5.97 -4.90
C ILE A 31 0.37 -5.81 -4.97
N LEU A 32 1.05 -6.83 -5.49
CA LEU A 32 2.50 -6.88 -5.67
C LEU A 32 2.82 -7.26 -7.10
N ALA A 33 3.96 -6.80 -7.60
CA ALA A 33 4.60 -7.27 -8.82
C ALA A 33 6.10 -7.38 -8.53
N PHE A 34 6.81 -8.33 -9.12
CA PHE A 34 8.23 -8.52 -8.80
C PHE A 34 9.00 -9.03 -10.01
N ASP A 35 10.29 -8.72 -10.01
CA ASP A 35 11.29 -9.36 -10.86
C ASP A 35 12.21 -10.25 -9.98
N ASP A 36 13.38 -10.59 -10.50
CA ASP A 36 14.31 -11.48 -9.82
C ASP A 36 14.94 -10.86 -8.56
N GLU A 37 15.00 -9.54 -8.46
CA GLU A 37 15.71 -8.80 -7.40
C GLU A 37 14.78 -7.95 -6.53
N THR A 38 13.74 -7.38 -7.13
CA THR A 38 12.92 -6.31 -6.55
C THR A 38 11.44 -6.68 -6.50
N VAL A 39 10.81 -6.34 -5.38
CA VAL A 39 9.36 -6.39 -5.18
C VAL A 39 8.80 -4.97 -5.23
N TYR A 40 7.85 -4.76 -6.11
CA TYR A 40 7.04 -3.55 -6.21
C TYR A 40 5.70 -3.80 -5.52
N GLY A 41 5.27 -2.86 -4.69
CA GLY A 41 4.05 -3.04 -3.90
C GLY A 41 3.23 -1.78 -3.73
N PHE A 42 1.92 -1.93 -3.83
CA PHE A 42 0.97 -0.98 -3.28
C PHE A 42 0.45 -1.54 -1.95
N GLY A 43 0.94 -1.00 -0.84
CA GLY A 43 0.73 -1.57 0.50
C GLY A 43 0.53 -0.50 1.57
N ARG A 44 0.24 -0.92 2.80
CA ARG A 44 0.08 0.04 3.91
C ARG A 44 1.40 0.74 4.21
N LYS A 45 1.34 1.98 4.70
CA LYS A 45 2.53 2.63 5.28
C LYS A 45 2.99 1.87 6.55
N PRO A 46 4.29 1.85 6.87
CA PRO A 46 4.83 1.01 7.96
C PRO A 46 4.18 1.25 9.32
N GLU A 47 3.87 2.50 9.65
CA GLU A 47 3.20 2.91 10.89
C GLU A 47 1.79 2.33 11.03
N HIS A 48 1.15 1.98 9.92
CA HIS A 48 -0.19 1.40 9.85
C HIS A 48 -0.18 -0.13 9.81
N TYR A 49 0.98 -0.80 9.84
CA TYR A 49 1.05 -2.22 10.21
C TYR A 49 0.83 -2.37 11.71
N ALA A 50 -0.39 -2.07 12.15
CA ALA A 50 -0.89 -2.09 13.51
C ALA A 50 -2.39 -2.45 13.47
N GLN A 51 -3.00 -2.75 14.61
CA GLN A 51 -4.45 -2.84 14.84
C GLN A 51 -5.10 -1.46 14.72
N SER A 52 -4.95 -0.84 13.56
CA SER A 52 -5.44 0.48 13.21
C SER A 52 -6.53 0.36 12.16
N PRO A 53 -7.66 1.10 12.32
CA PRO A 53 -8.67 1.21 11.29
C PRO A 53 -8.18 2.02 10.08
N ILE A 54 -7.10 2.78 10.21
CA ILE A 54 -6.60 3.72 9.21
C ILE A 54 -5.89 3.01 8.06
N MET A 55 -6.40 3.14 6.85
CA MET A 55 -5.87 2.53 5.65
C MET A 55 -5.12 3.54 4.78
N GLU A 56 -3.98 4.02 5.26
CA GLU A 56 -3.05 4.78 4.40
C GLU A 56 -2.09 3.87 3.67
N TYR A 57 -1.90 4.18 2.39
CA TYR A 57 -1.10 3.38 1.47
C TYR A 57 0.15 4.12 0.99
N GLN A 58 1.06 3.33 0.45
CA GLN A 58 2.26 3.74 -0.25
C GLN A 58 2.43 2.86 -1.48
N LEU A 59 3.05 3.42 -2.51
CA LEU A 59 3.66 2.66 -3.60
C LEU A 59 5.17 2.57 -3.32
N TYR A 60 5.77 1.41 -3.45
CA TYR A 60 7.19 1.22 -3.14
C TYR A 60 7.87 0.21 -4.07
N ALA A 61 9.21 0.27 -4.09
CA ALA A 61 10.08 -0.82 -4.48
C ALA A 61 10.94 -1.23 -3.28
N ALA A 62 11.12 -2.53 -3.10
CA ALA A 62 11.89 -3.10 -2.02
C ALA A 62 12.68 -4.32 -2.50
N ASN A 63 13.78 -4.61 -1.81
CA ASN A 63 14.51 -5.84 -2.00
C ASN A 63 13.60 -7.05 -1.71
N ARG A 64 13.74 -8.13 -2.48
CA ARG A 64 13.02 -9.40 -2.22
C ARG A 64 13.28 -9.97 -0.83
N ARG A 65 14.50 -9.75 -0.31
CA ARG A 65 14.89 -10.15 1.03
C ARG A 65 14.90 -8.95 1.97
N PRO A 66 14.40 -9.11 3.20
CA PRO A 66 14.53 -8.09 4.24
C PRO A 66 16.00 -7.79 4.56
N ASP A 67 16.25 -6.64 5.18
CA ASP A 67 17.54 -6.31 5.77
C ASP A 67 17.96 -7.39 6.78
N ALA A 68 19.23 -7.80 6.76
CA ALA A 68 19.72 -8.87 7.64
C ALA A 68 19.58 -8.51 9.14
N ASP A 69 19.83 -7.25 9.51
CA ASP A 69 19.65 -6.70 10.86
C ASP A 69 18.22 -6.19 11.11
N GLY A 70 17.36 -6.24 10.10
CA GLY A 70 16.01 -5.70 10.11
C GLY A 70 15.14 -6.27 11.22
N PRO A 71 15.06 -7.60 11.41
CA PRO A 71 14.22 -8.20 12.44
C PRO A 71 14.55 -7.72 13.85
N ASP A 72 15.83 -7.70 14.23
CA ASP A 72 16.26 -7.28 15.57
C ASP A 72 15.96 -5.79 15.82
N ARG A 73 16.20 -4.96 14.79
CA ARG A 73 15.89 -3.53 14.82
C ARG A 73 14.40 -3.27 15.04
N VAL A 74 13.52 -3.97 14.31
CA VAL A 74 12.07 -3.84 14.47
C VAL A 74 11.63 -4.25 15.87
N LEU A 75 12.14 -5.38 16.39
CA LEU A 75 11.81 -5.85 17.74
C LEU A 75 12.31 -4.88 18.83
N GLN A 76 13.46 -4.24 18.64
CA GLN A 76 13.95 -3.22 19.57
C GLN A 76 13.08 -1.96 19.54
N THR A 77 12.69 -1.49 18.35
CA THR A 77 11.75 -0.38 18.20
C THR A 77 10.42 -0.71 18.87
N GLU A 78 9.88 -1.92 18.70
CA GLU A 78 8.64 -2.34 19.35
C GLU A 78 8.73 -2.28 20.89
N LYS A 79 9.87 -2.68 21.49
CA LYS A 79 10.10 -2.54 22.93
C LYS A 79 10.12 -1.08 23.38
N ILE A 80 10.79 -0.21 22.62
CA ILE A 80 10.84 1.25 22.91
C ILE A 80 9.45 1.86 22.84
N ILE A 81 8.64 1.45 21.86
CA ILE A 81 7.29 1.97 21.74
C ILE A 81 6.41 1.44 22.87
N ALA A 82 6.49 0.15 23.18
CA ALA A 82 5.75 -0.45 24.30
C ALA A 82 6.10 0.19 25.65
N SER A 83 7.35 0.59 25.89
CA SER A 83 7.76 1.25 27.13
C SER A 83 7.18 2.66 27.32
N LYS A 84 6.60 3.26 26.27
CA LYS A 84 5.94 4.57 26.31
C LYS A 84 4.42 4.47 26.57
N ALA A 85 3.89 3.27 26.86
CA ALA A 85 2.49 3.07 27.22
C ALA A 85 2.10 3.95 28.41
N ARG A 86 0.95 4.62 28.30
CA ARG A 86 0.46 5.59 29.29
C ARG A 86 -0.42 4.95 30.35
N ASP A 87 -1.01 3.79 30.07
CA ASP A 87 -1.88 3.07 31.00
C ASP A 87 -1.75 1.54 30.90
N LYS A 88 -2.35 0.83 31.87
CA LYS A 88 -2.33 -0.64 31.95
C LYS A 88 -3.02 -1.33 30.77
N ARG A 89 -3.90 -0.62 30.04
CA ARG A 89 -4.57 -1.15 28.85
C ARG A 89 -3.64 -1.10 27.66
N GLU A 90 -2.95 0.02 27.42
CA GLU A 90 -1.89 0.15 26.41
C GLU A 90 -0.74 -0.83 26.69
N GLU A 91 -0.39 -1.04 27.96
CA GLU A 91 0.61 -2.01 28.39
C GLU A 91 0.18 -3.47 28.11
N ARG A 92 -1.08 -3.84 28.43
CA ARG A 92 -1.65 -5.18 28.17
C ARG A 92 -1.97 -5.46 26.71
N GLU A 93 -2.44 -4.45 25.99
CA GLU A 93 -2.74 -4.60 24.57
C GLU A 93 -1.46 -4.67 23.73
N GLY A 94 -0.35 -4.19 24.30
CA GLY A 94 0.85 -3.81 23.59
C GLY A 94 0.55 -2.62 22.69
N ASP A 95 1.58 -1.88 22.30
CA ASP A 95 1.53 -0.82 21.28
C ASP A 95 0.99 -1.29 19.89
N LYS A 96 0.49 -2.51 19.79
CA LYS A 96 -0.05 -3.13 18.58
C LYS A 96 -1.16 -2.32 17.92
N ALA A 97 -1.85 -1.40 18.61
CA ALA A 97 -2.88 -0.53 18.03
C ALA A 97 -2.46 0.94 17.85
N ASN A 98 -1.37 1.39 18.48
CA ASN A 98 -1.03 2.82 18.57
C ASN A 98 -0.15 3.27 17.39
N TRP A 99 -0.78 3.31 16.21
CA TRP A 99 -0.16 3.79 14.98
C TRP A 99 0.35 5.24 15.08
N LYS A 100 -0.25 6.08 15.95
CA LYS A 100 0.19 7.47 16.16
C LYS A 100 1.59 7.55 16.76
N LEU A 101 1.90 6.67 17.71
CA LEU A 101 3.23 6.60 18.30
C LEU A 101 4.25 6.01 17.32
N ARG A 102 3.83 5.00 16.54
CA ARG A 102 4.64 4.44 15.45
C ARG A 102 5.00 5.48 14.39
N LYS A 103 4.09 6.40 14.06
CA LYS A 103 4.32 7.48 13.09
C LYS A 103 5.48 8.42 13.48
N GLN A 104 5.94 8.38 14.74
CA GLN A 104 7.12 9.14 15.19
C GLN A 104 8.45 8.47 14.83
N HIS A 105 8.42 7.24 14.31
CA HIS A 105 9.58 6.48 13.89
C HIS A 105 9.67 6.42 12.36
N SER A 106 10.89 6.29 11.85
CA SER A 106 11.15 6.12 10.43
C SER A 106 10.66 4.75 9.93
N ALA A 107 10.42 4.63 8.63
CA ALA A 107 10.09 3.35 8.01
C ALA A 107 11.14 2.27 8.32
N LYS A 108 12.43 2.62 8.31
CA LYS A 108 13.52 1.68 8.59
C LYS A 108 13.45 1.12 10.01
N GLU A 109 13.04 1.93 11.00
CA GLU A 109 12.87 1.47 12.39
C GLU A 109 11.64 0.56 12.56
N LEU A 110 10.61 0.76 11.73
CA LEU A 110 9.32 0.07 11.84
C LEU A 110 9.23 -1.22 11.04
N THR A 111 10.10 -1.43 10.05
CA THR A 111 10.10 -2.63 9.22
C THR A 111 11.50 -3.10 8.83
N ALA A 112 11.64 -4.41 8.66
CA ALA A 112 12.83 -5.06 8.10
C ALA A 112 12.86 -4.97 6.56
N VAL A 113 11.79 -4.47 5.92
CA VAL A 113 11.73 -4.34 4.46
C VAL A 113 12.76 -3.31 3.98
N GLY A 114 13.72 -3.78 3.18
CA GLY A 114 14.74 -2.95 2.55
C GLY A 114 14.17 -2.16 1.38
N TYR A 115 13.54 -1.02 1.66
CA TYR A 115 12.99 -0.14 0.62
C TYR A 115 14.08 0.53 -0.21
N GLN A 116 13.98 0.43 -1.55
CA GLN A 116 14.80 1.19 -2.48
C GLN A 116 14.21 2.59 -2.69
N TRP A 117 12.89 2.67 -2.83
CA TRP A 117 12.15 3.94 -2.85
C TRP A 117 10.72 3.75 -2.33
N ARG A 118 10.12 4.85 -1.87
CA ARG A 118 8.74 4.91 -1.38
C ARG A 118 8.05 6.18 -1.88
N LYS A 119 6.80 6.05 -2.31
CA LYS A 119 5.87 7.15 -2.60
C LYS A 119 4.68 7.03 -1.67
N GLU A 120 4.65 7.91 -0.68
CA GLU A 120 3.56 8.00 0.28
C GLU A 120 2.37 8.75 -0.33
N ASP A 121 1.16 8.44 0.16
CA ASP A 121 -0.09 9.08 -0.26
C ASP A 121 -0.29 9.08 -1.79
N PRO A 122 -0.18 7.91 -2.45
CA PRO A 122 -0.38 7.82 -3.89
C PRO A 122 -1.78 8.35 -4.25
N SER A 123 -1.87 9.14 -5.32
CA SER A 123 -3.13 9.75 -5.75
C SER A 123 -4.12 8.78 -6.39
N LEU A 124 -3.81 7.49 -6.42
CA LEU A 124 -4.69 6.40 -6.88
C LEU A 124 -4.61 5.23 -5.88
N LEU A 125 -5.70 4.47 -5.77
CA LEU A 125 -5.75 3.25 -4.98
C LEU A 125 -5.56 2.04 -5.91
N ALA A 126 -4.38 1.43 -5.92
CA ALA A 126 -4.07 0.39 -6.89
C ALA A 126 -5.02 -0.83 -6.74
N LYS A 127 -5.66 -1.20 -7.84
CA LYS A 127 -6.44 -2.44 -8.01
C LYS A 127 -5.78 -3.42 -8.96
N SER A 128 -4.97 -2.92 -9.89
CA SER A 128 -4.26 -3.71 -10.88
C SER A 128 -2.85 -3.14 -11.05
N MET A 129 -1.87 -4.00 -11.26
CA MET A 129 -0.47 -3.62 -11.34
C MET A 129 0.30 -4.61 -12.20
N VAL A 130 1.10 -4.12 -13.14
CA VAL A 130 1.97 -4.98 -13.96
C VAL A 130 3.35 -4.36 -14.10
N LEU A 131 4.37 -5.20 -13.99
CA LEU A 131 5.76 -4.83 -14.14
C LEU A 131 6.25 -5.08 -15.57
N THR A 132 7.00 -4.12 -16.09
CA THR A 132 7.86 -4.26 -17.27
C THR A 132 9.30 -3.90 -16.88
N ASN A 133 10.26 -4.00 -17.79
CA ASN A 133 11.67 -3.77 -17.48
C ASN A 133 11.94 -2.47 -16.70
N ASN A 134 11.41 -1.34 -17.21
CA ASN A 134 11.72 -0.01 -16.66
C ASN A 134 10.48 0.75 -16.17
N VAL A 135 9.30 0.16 -16.35
CA VAL A 135 8.02 0.81 -16.05
C VAL A 135 7.12 -0.15 -15.27
N LEU A 136 6.65 0.33 -14.13
CA LEU A 136 5.56 -0.26 -13.36
C LEU A 136 4.27 0.45 -13.75
N PHE A 137 3.32 -0.28 -14.31
CA PHE A 137 1.99 0.23 -14.59
C PHE A 137 1.08 -0.06 -13.42
N VAL A 138 0.39 0.97 -12.91
CA VAL A 138 -0.51 0.86 -11.76
C VAL A 138 -1.85 1.47 -12.14
N ALA A 139 -2.94 0.73 -11.94
CA ALA A 139 -4.28 1.17 -12.27
C ALA A 139 -5.25 1.10 -11.09
N GLY A 140 -6.11 2.10 -10.96
CA GLY A 140 -7.13 2.13 -9.91
C GLY A 140 -7.92 3.43 -9.84
N PRO A 141 -8.96 3.48 -8.99
CA PRO A 141 -9.71 4.71 -8.74
C PRO A 141 -8.81 5.77 -8.08
N PRO A 142 -9.18 7.06 -8.19
CA PRO A 142 -8.46 8.11 -7.50
C PRO A 142 -8.52 7.96 -5.97
N ASN A 143 -7.43 8.36 -5.31
CA ASN A 143 -7.33 8.50 -3.86
C ASN A 143 -7.55 9.97 -3.48
N LEU A 144 -8.63 10.26 -2.76
CA LEU A 144 -9.19 11.61 -2.57
C LEU A 144 -9.15 12.07 -1.11
N VAL A 145 -8.94 11.15 -0.19
CA VAL A 145 -9.06 11.39 1.25
C VAL A 145 -7.90 10.73 1.97
N ASN A 146 -7.37 11.43 2.96
CA ASN A 146 -6.46 10.87 3.92
C ASN A 146 -7.28 10.55 5.19
N GLU A 147 -7.34 9.26 5.53
CA GLU A 147 -8.08 8.69 6.65
C GLU A 147 -7.53 9.12 8.00
N GLU A 148 -6.24 9.45 8.13
CA GLU A 148 -5.70 10.01 9.38
C GLU A 148 -6.35 11.37 9.71
N LYS A 149 -6.53 12.23 8.69
CA LYS A 149 -7.21 13.52 8.89
C LYS A 149 -8.66 13.35 9.30
N VAL A 150 -9.33 12.35 8.72
CA VAL A 150 -10.71 11.97 9.06
C VAL A 150 -10.79 11.47 10.49
N TRP A 151 -9.81 10.66 10.92
CA TRP A 151 -9.74 10.16 12.28
C TRP A 151 -9.60 11.27 13.32
N ASP A 152 -8.75 12.26 13.04
CA ASP A 152 -8.53 13.38 13.95
C ASP A 152 -9.70 14.38 13.95
N ASN A 153 -10.43 14.50 12.84
CA ASN A 153 -11.54 15.45 12.68
C ASN A 153 -12.77 14.80 12.04
N PRO A 154 -13.44 13.85 12.73
CA PRO A 154 -14.51 13.05 12.15
C PRO A 154 -15.74 13.88 11.78
N ASP A 155 -15.94 15.05 12.41
CA ASP A 155 -17.09 15.92 12.18
C ASP A 155 -16.90 16.99 11.11
N ASP A 156 -15.69 17.11 10.55
CA ASP A 156 -15.41 18.06 9.49
C ASP A 156 -16.27 17.77 8.24
N VAL A 157 -17.08 18.75 7.84
CA VAL A 157 -18.02 18.64 6.72
C VAL A 157 -17.30 18.47 5.39
N ALA A 158 -16.15 19.12 5.19
CA ALA A 158 -15.36 18.99 3.97
C ALA A 158 -14.72 17.60 3.86
N LEU A 159 -14.24 17.04 4.98
CA LEU A 159 -13.74 15.66 5.03
C LEU A 159 -14.86 14.63 4.79
N LYS A 160 -16.05 14.81 5.39
CA LYS A 160 -17.24 13.98 5.10
C LYS A 160 -17.60 13.99 3.60
N ARG A 161 -17.52 15.15 2.94
CA ARG A 161 -17.73 15.25 1.47
C ARG A 161 -16.66 14.49 0.68
N LYS A 162 -15.39 14.57 1.08
CA LYS A 162 -14.29 13.80 0.46
C LYS A 162 -14.46 12.30 0.66
N LEU A 163 -14.86 11.84 1.85
CA LEU A 163 -15.18 10.43 2.11
C LEU A 163 -16.30 9.93 1.21
N ALA A 164 -17.38 10.69 1.07
CA ALA A 164 -18.45 10.34 0.14
C ALA A 164 -17.96 10.27 -1.31
N ALA A 165 -17.08 11.19 -1.73
CA ALA A 165 -16.45 11.15 -3.04
C ALA A 165 -15.52 9.94 -3.21
N GLN A 166 -14.77 9.55 -2.18
CA GLN A 166 -13.92 8.35 -2.17
C GLN A 166 -14.77 7.09 -2.31
N SER A 167 -15.89 7.00 -1.60
CA SER A 167 -16.84 5.89 -1.71
C SER A 167 -17.39 5.76 -3.13
N ARG A 168 -17.80 6.88 -3.75
CA ARG A 168 -18.23 6.91 -5.16
C ARG A 168 -17.12 6.49 -6.12
N ALA A 169 -15.88 6.95 -5.91
CA ALA A 169 -14.74 6.53 -6.72
C ALA A 169 -14.49 5.02 -6.60
N TRP A 170 -14.59 4.46 -5.39
CA TRP A 170 -14.45 3.03 -5.14
C TRP A 170 -15.54 2.19 -5.83
N GLN A 171 -16.74 2.76 -5.98
CA GLN A 171 -17.86 2.17 -6.73
C GLN A 171 -17.76 2.37 -8.26
N GLY A 172 -16.71 3.04 -8.75
CA GLY A 172 -16.45 3.25 -10.18
C GLY A 172 -17.12 4.47 -10.79
N GLN A 173 -17.84 5.27 -10.00
CA GLN A 173 -18.55 6.46 -10.49
C GLN A 173 -17.63 7.63 -10.87
N ARG A 174 -16.31 7.49 -10.67
CA ARG A 174 -15.31 8.50 -11.07
C ARG A 174 -14.27 7.93 -12.05
N GLY A 175 -14.57 6.80 -12.68
CA GLY A 175 -13.63 6.09 -13.55
C GLY A 175 -12.40 5.59 -12.78
N ALA A 176 -11.33 5.31 -13.53
CA ALA A 176 -10.03 4.98 -12.98
C ALA A 176 -8.93 5.54 -13.86
N VAL A 177 -7.74 5.57 -13.28
CA VAL A 177 -6.53 6.02 -13.94
C VAL A 177 -5.57 4.85 -14.06
N LEU A 178 -4.93 4.71 -15.22
CA LEU A 178 -3.72 3.94 -15.42
C LEU A 178 -2.53 4.90 -15.39
N ARG A 179 -1.55 4.62 -14.52
CA ARG A 179 -0.33 5.41 -14.39
C ARG A 179 0.89 4.56 -14.68
N ALA A 180 1.75 5.06 -15.56
CA ALA A 180 3.10 4.52 -15.77
C ALA A 180 4.04 5.15 -14.74
N VAL A 181 4.82 4.33 -14.04
CA VAL A 181 5.74 4.74 -12.99
C VAL A 181 7.12 4.17 -13.27
N SER A 182 8.18 4.98 -13.12
CA SER A 182 9.56 4.52 -13.24
C SER A 182 9.90 3.49 -12.15
N THR A 183 10.47 2.36 -12.54
CA THR A 183 10.89 1.30 -11.60
C THR A 183 12.09 1.72 -10.74
N SER A 184 12.89 2.69 -11.18
CA SER A 184 14.12 3.11 -10.50
C SER A 184 13.89 4.10 -9.36
N ASP A 185 12.88 4.97 -9.46
CA ASP A 185 12.68 6.07 -8.50
C ASP A 185 11.21 6.34 -8.13
N GLY A 186 10.28 5.56 -8.69
CA GLY A 186 8.85 5.68 -8.45
C GLY A 186 8.21 6.94 -9.01
N LYS A 187 8.86 7.69 -9.90
CA LYS A 187 8.27 8.91 -10.50
C LYS A 187 7.22 8.56 -11.55
N PRO A 188 6.12 9.33 -11.64
CA PRO A 188 5.14 9.17 -12.71
C PRO A 188 5.78 9.54 -14.07
N LEU A 189 5.54 8.71 -15.07
CA LEU A 189 6.02 8.90 -16.44
C LEU A 189 4.88 9.32 -17.37
N ALA A 190 3.70 8.71 -17.20
CA ALA A 190 2.51 8.99 -18.00
C ALA A 190 1.25 8.61 -17.23
N GLU A 191 0.12 9.16 -17.67
CA GLU A 191 -1.19 8.92 -17.08
C GLU A 191 -2.26 8.82 -18.17
N TYR A 192 -3.17 7.87 -18.01
CA TYR A 192 -4.23 7.58 -18.96
C TYR A 192 -5.56 7.36 -18.22
N ASP A 193 -6.63 7.98 -18.70
CA ASP A 193 -7.98 7.74 -18.21
C ASP A 193 -8.52 6.42 -18.78
N LEU A 194 -9.04 5.54 -17.91
CA LEU A 194 -9.65 4.27 -18.29
C LEU A 194 -11.17 4.36 -18.47
N GLY A 195 -11.80 5.41 -17.95
CA GLY A 195 -13.26 5.63 -17.94
C GLY A 195 -14.05 4.71 -17.02
N ALA A 196 -13.53 3.52 -16.68
CA ALA A 196 -14.12 2.58 -15.73
C ALA A 196 -13.03 1.91 -14.88
N LEU A 197 -13.41 1.26 -13.78
CA LEU A 197 -12.45 0.60 -12.89
C LEU A 197 -11.77 -0.58 -13.59
N PRO A 198 -10.48 -0.84 -13.33
CA PRO A 198 -9.89 -2.11 -13.68
C PRO A 198 -10.49 -3.23 -12.82
N VAL A 199 -10.60 -4.42 -13.40
CA VAL A 199 -10.76 -5.67 -12.66
C VAL A 199 -9.54 -5.84 -11.73
N PHE A 200 -9.73 -6.49 -10.59
CA PHE A 200 -8.62 -6.76 -9.67
C PHE A 200 -7.56 -7.60 -10.38
N ASP A 201 -6.31 -7.15 -10.35
CA ASP A 201 -5.18 -7.77 -11.06
C ASP A 201 -5.44 -8.02 -12.56
N GLY A 202 -6.24 -7.15 -13.18
CA GLY A 202 -6.74 -7.30 -14.55
C GLY A 202 -5.86 -6.70 -15.64
N THR A 203 -4.59 -6.39 -15.35
CA THR A 203 -3.67 -5.76 -16.31
C THR A 203 -2.50 -6.70 -16.62
N ILE A 204 -2.22 -6.90 -17.91
CA ILE A 204 -1.13 -7.75 -18.39
C ILE A 204 -0.35 -7.04 -19.50
N CYS A 205 0.94 -7.32 -19.59
CA CYS A 205 1.79 -6.88 -20.69
C CYS A 205 2.25 -8.10 -21.50
N ALA A 206 2.03 -8.09 -22.81
CA ALA A 206 2.43 -9.17 -23.70
C ALA A 206 2.67 -8.63 -25.13
N GLY A 207 3.72 -9.11 -25.79
CA GLY A 207 4.01 -8.75 -27.18
C GLY A 207 4.19 -7.25 -27.42
N GLY A 208 4.77 -6.52 -26.45
CA GLY A 208 4.97 -5.06 -26.54
C GLY A 208 3.69 -4.24 -26.34
N ARG A 209 2.60 -4.87 -25.89
CA ARG A 209 1.30 -4.23 -25.66
C ARG A 209 0.85 -4.43 -24.23
N LEU A 210 0.11 -3.45 -23.72
CA LEU A 210 -0.50 -3.47 -22.40
C LEU A 210 -2.01 -3.65 -22.55
N TYR A 211 -2.56 -4.66 -21.88
CA TYR A 211 -3.99 -4.96 -21.89
C TYR A 211 -4.56 -4.76 -20.49
N THR A 212 -5.69 -4.06 -20.38
CA THR A 212 -6.38 -3.85 -19.11
C THR A 212 -7.86 -4.20 -19.24
N ALA A 213 -8.31 -5.19 -18.48
CA ALA A 213 -9.72 -5.55 -18.37
C ALA A 213 -10.45 -4.63 -17.38
N LEU A 214 -11.58 -4.08 -17.79
CA LEU A 214 -12.40 -3.15 -17.01
C LEU A 214 -13.66 -3.81 -16.46
N THR A 215 -14.20 -3.27 -15.37
CA THR A 215 -15.41 -3.80 -14.71
C THR A 215 -16.69 -3.61 -15.53
N ASP A 216 -16.66 -2.79 -16.58
CA ASP A 216 -17.78 -2.60 -17.52
C ASP A 216 -17.75 -3.59 -18.70
N GLY A 217 -16.82 -4.56 -18.70
CA GLY A 217 -16.68 -5.58 -19.73
C GLY A 217 -15.77 -5.21 -20.89
N ARG A 218 -15.24 -3.98 -20.95
CA ARG A 218 -14.26 -3.59 -21.98
C ARG A 218 -12.86 -4.09 -21.66
N VAL A 219 -12.07 -4.34 -22.70
CA VAL A 219 -10.62 -4.52 -22.61
C VAL A 219 -9.95 -3.41 -23.41
N ILE A 220 -9.11 -2.63 -22.75
CA ILE A 220 -8.32 -1.58 -23.39
C ILE A 220 -6.94 -2.13 -23.71
N CYS A 221 -6.49 -1.92 -24.96
CA CYS A 221 -5.13 -2.20 -25.40
C CYS A 221 -4.38 -0.88 -25.59
N PHE A 222 -3.20 -0.78 -24.99
CA PHE A 222 -2.26 0.31 -25.22
C PHE A 222 -1.06 -0.23 -26.00
N GLU A 223 -0.60 0.53 -26.98
CA GLU A 223 0.60 0.25 -27.77
C GLU A 223 1.52 1.47 -27.78
N GLN A 224 2.81 1.20 -27.88
CA GLN A 224 3.81 2.24 -28.08
C GLN A 224 3.68 2.75 -29.51
N LYS A 225 3.48 4.07 -29.67
CA LYS A 225 3.56 4.73 -30.98
C LYS A 225 4.99 4.79 -31.47
#